data_AF-A0A0C3HCW9-F1
#
_entry.id   AF-A0A0C3HCW9-F1
#
_cell.length_a   1.000
_cell.length_b   1.000
_cell.length_c   1.000
_cell.angle_alpha   90.00
_cell.angle_beta   90.00
_cell.angle_gamma   90.00
#
_symmetry.space_group_name_H-M   'P 1'
#
loop_
_entity.id
_entity.type
_entity.pdbx_description
1 polymer ?
#
loop_
_entity_poly.entity_id
_entity_poly.type
_entity_poly.pdbx_seq_one_letter_code
_entity_poly.pdbx_strand_id
1 'polypeptide(L)'
;MASEYFLLLLFTVITAIAAQQCPIQFDGRVPANTTLATFDTSASLYNPNFVFGQNLTWSKILQLPSLNPSLFDTAKNTIPLEVTISDASIFASSPTNVQTGFRRAELLPASNTGTDPSTAVVKTLHFSLRKDDCRPLNYSHEYQLVFLETNDFSTNQFALKTGAINGQPASQDPNLLVLQSNVAQISTTKDLFTHDFTADTWHNFGVVLDFNDNTTQVYYSQGSDPLMAVTDAVSNDLSGQGQFHFGVLKKPTGEGITDPTTQGYQESGINEGIIFGGIFEEDSSSGCISLSP
;
A
#
# COMPACT_ATOMS: atom_id res chain seq x y z
N MET A 1 -42.68 -2.27 57.08
CA MET A 1 -42.42 -2.65 55.67
C MET A 1 -41.85 -1.42 54.98
N ALA A 2 -40.52 -1.27 55.01
CA ALA A 2 -39.82 -0.20 54.30
C ALA A 2 -39.19 -0.81 53.05
N SER A 3 -39.59 -0.32 51.89
CA SER A 3 -39.11 -0.76 50.57
C SER A 3 -37.82 -0.03 50.27
N GLU A 4 -36.69 -0.75 50.27
CA GLU A 4 -35.43 -0.21 49.76
C GLU A 4 -35.41 -0.37 48.23
N TYR A 5 -35.45 0.76 47.52
CA TYR A 5 -35.21 0.82 46.08
C TYR A 5 -33.70 0.90 45.85
N PHE A 6 -33.12 -0.20 45.40
CA PHE A 6 -31.73 -0.25 44.96
C PHE A 6 -31.64 0.34 43.54
N LEU A 7 -31.14 1.56 43.42
CA LEU A 7 -30.90 2.23 42.14
C LEU A 7 -29.58 1.68 41.54
N LEU A 8 -29.69 0.79 40.56
CA LEU A 8 -28.54 0.27 39.82
C LEU A 8 -28.04 1.35 38.84
N LEU A 9 -26.94 2.02 39.19
CA LEU A 9 -26.22 2.93 38.29
C LEU A 9 -25.43 2.09 37.28
N LEU A 10 -25.98 1.94 36.07
CA LEU A 10 -25.25 1.44 34.90
C LEU A 10 -24.23 2.50 34.46
N PHE A 11 -22.96 2.27 34.77
CA PHE A 11 -21.85 3.01 34.16
C PHE A 11 -21.65 2.49 32.74
N THR A 12 -22.17 3.20 31.74
CA THR A 12 -21.70 3.06 30.36
C THR A 12 -20.28 3.59 30.28
N VAL A 13 -19.30 2.68 30.19
CA VAL A 13 -17.93 3.04 29.82
C VAL A 13 -17.98 3.46 28.35
N ILE A 14 -18.02 4.77 28.11
CA ILE A 14 -17.73 5.33 26.79
C ILE A 14 -16.23 5.18 26.63
N THR A 15 -15.78 4.15 25.92
CA THR A 15 -14.41 4.10 25.42
C THR A 15 -14.25 5.30 24.49
N ALA A 16 -13.56 6.33 24.97
CA ALA A 16 -13.09 7.39 24.10
C ALA A 16 -12.20 6.72 23.05
N ILE A 17 -12.70 6.64 21.82
CA ILE A 17 -11.89 6.26 20.66
C ILE A 17 -10.86 7.39 20.55
N ALA A 18 -9.67 7.15 21.06
CA ALA A 18 -8.58 8.09 20.88
C ALA A 18 -8.23 8.08 19.39
N ALA A 19 -8.55 9.20 18.75
CA ALA A 19 -8.14 9.57 17.40
C ALA A 19 -6.63 9.39 17.21
N GLN A 20 -6.18 9.38 15.95
CA GLN A 20 -4.80 9.16 15.53
C GLN A 20 -3.75 9.41 16.64
N GLN A 21 -3.15 8.33 17.16
CA GLN A 21 -2.50 8.30 18.47
C GLN A 21 -0.99 8.59 18.42
N CYS A 22 -0.37 8.37 17.26
CA CYS A 22 1.08 8.48 17.11
C CYS A 22 1.51 9.75 16.36
N PRO A 23 2.74 10.23 16.63
CA PRO A 23 3.40 11.21 15.76
C PRO A 23 3.47 10.69 14.32
N ILE A 24 3.24 11.57 13.35
CA ILE A 24 3.36 11.23 11.92
C ILE A 24 4.81 11.31 11.47
N GLN A 25 5.28 10.26 10.81
CA GLN A 25 6.55 10.24 10.09
C GLN A 25 6.40 10.84 8.68
N PHE A 26 5.38 10.43 7.92
CA PHE A 26 4.94 11.11 6.71
C PHE A 26 3.42 11.02 6.53
N ASP A 27 2.83 12.02 5.87
CA ASP A 27 1.40 12.06 5.57
C ASP A 27 1.17 12.13 4.06
N GLY A 28 0.70 11.04 3.47
CA GLY A 28 0.34 10.96 2.06
C GLY A 28 -1.15 11.16 1.79
N ARG A 29 -1.98 11.39 2.83
CA ARG A 29 -3.43 11.53 2.64
C ARG A 29 -3.73 12.79 1.83
N VAL A 30 -4.46 12.64 0.73
CA VAL A 30 -4.67 13.71 -0.26
C VAL A 30 -5.76 14.68 0.23
N PRO A 31 -5.48 15.98 0.46
CA PRO A 31 -6.51 16.94 0.85
C PRO A 31 -7.64 17.05 -0.17
N ALA A 32 -8.88 17.25 0.28
CA ALA A 32 -10.06 17.30 -0.59
C ALA A 32 -10.05 18.40 -1.67
N ASN A 33 -9.24 19.46 -1.51
CA ASN A 33 -9.10 20.54 -2.48
C ASN A 33 -7.92 20.33 -3.46
N THR A 34 -7.25 19.18 -3.40
CA THR A 34 -6.15 18.84 -4.31
C THR A 34 -6.67 18.68 -5.73
N THR A 35 -5.88 19.15 -6.71
CA THR A 35 -6.17 18.93 -8.13
C THR A 35 -5.13 17.99 -8.71
N LEU A 36 -5.46 17.27 -9.78
CA LEU A 36 -4.51 16.40 -10.48
C LEU A 36 -3.23 17.12 -10.90
N ALA A 37 -3.33 18.40 -11.29
CA ALA A 37 -2.17 19.21 -11.67
C ALA A 37 -1.19 19.46 -10.52
N THR A 38 -1.64 19.40 -9.26
CA THR A 38 -0.77 19.59 -8.08
C THR A 38 0.33 18.53 -8.02
N PHE A 39 0.02 17.29 -8.43
CA PHE A 39 0.96 16.16 -8.41
C PHE A 39 2.12 16.30 -9.42
N ASP A 40 2.01 17.20 -10.39
CA ASP A 40 3.08 17.49 -11.36
C ASP A 40 4.03 18.60 -10.88
N THR A 41 3.84 19.11 -9.66
CA THR A 41 4.58 20.26 -9.12
C THR A 41 5.34 19.91 -7.85
N SER A 42 6.21 20.82 -7.39
CA SER A 42 6.89 20.68 -6.10
C SER A 42 5.95 20.76 -4.89
N ALA A 43 4.68 21.11 -5.08
CA ALA A 43 3.66 21.09 -4.03
C ALA A 43 3.02 19.70 -3.85
N SER A 44 3.39 18.73 -4.69
CA SER A 44 2.93 17.35 -4.57
C SER A 44 3.37 16.72 -3.26
N LEU A 45 2.48 15.93 -2.64
CA LEU A 45 2.79 15.06 -1.50
C LEU A 45 3.68 13.88 -1.90
N TYR A 46 3.78 13.60 -3.20
CA TYR A 46 4.54 12.51 -3.78
C TYR A 46 5.58 13.02 -4.76
N ASN A 47 6.61 12.22 -5.02
CA ASN A 47 7.62 12.54 -6.02
C ASN A 47 6.99 12.82 -7.40
N PRO A 48 7.18 14.01 -8.00
CA PRO A 48 6.49 14.36 -9.24
C PRO A 48 7.14 13.80 -10.52
N ASN A 49 8.30 13.13 -10.42
CA ASN A 49 9.19 12.90 -11.56
C ASN A 49 9.47 11.43 -11.87
N PHE A 50 9.28 10.52 -10.91
CA PHE A 50 9.79 9.16 -11.02
C PHE A 50 8.71 8.09 -10.88
N VAL A 51 9.07 6.90 -11.37
CA VAL A 51 8.31 5.63 -11.28
C VAL A 51 6.95 5.66 -11.99
N PHE A 52 6.93 6.21 -13.20
CA PHE A 52 5.84 6.07 -14.16
C PHE A 52 6.38 6.11 -15.60
N GLY A 53 5.50 5.90 -16.58
CA GLY A 53 5.89 5.82 -17.99
C GLY A 53 6.60 7.08 -18.52
N GLN A 54 7.59 6.90 -19.39
CA GLN A 54 8.24 8.02 -20.07
C GLN A 54 7.21 8.90 -20.79
N ASN A 55 7.34 10.23 -20.68
CA ASN A 55 6.44 11.25 -21.27
C ASN A 55 5.02 11.30 -20.68
N LEU A 56 4.75 10.59 -19.58
CA LEU A 56 3.55 10.78 -18.77
C LEU A 56 3.78 11.85 -17.71
N THR A 57 2.70 12.28 -17.09
CA THR A 57 2.68 13.14 -15.90
C THR A 57 1.65 12.54 -14.94
N TRP A 58 1.77 12.79 -13.64
CA TRP A 58 0.81 12.28 -12.67
C TRP A 58 -0.61 12.74 -12.99
N SER A 59 -0.79 13.99 -13.41
CA SER A 59 -2.10 14.52 -13.79
C SER A 59 -2.81 13.76 -14.92
N LYS A 60 -2.08 12.99 -15.74
CA LYS A 60 -2.64 12.17 -16.83
C LYS A 60 -3.00 10.74 -16.39
N ILE A 61 -2.40 10.25 -15.32
CA ILE A 61 -2.48 8.83 -14.90
C ILE A 61 -3.05 8.65 -13.49
N LEU A 62 -3.30 9.74 -12.76
CA LEU A 62 -4.07 9.73 -11.53
C LEU A 62 -5.52 10.08 -11.80
N GLN A 63 -6.42 9.55 -10.98
CA GLN A 63 -7.82 9.99 -10.90
C GLN A 63 -8.16 10.38 -9.46
N LEU A 64 -9.13 11.29 -9.33
CA LEU A 64 -9.73 11.63 -8.04
C LEU A 64 -11.17 11.07 -8.04
N PRO A 65 -11.35 9.77 -7.74
CA PRO A 65 -12.66 9.14 -7.84
C PRO A 65 -13.61 9.67 -6.77
N SER A 66 -14.88 9.83 -7.14
CA SER A 66 -15.94 10.23 -6.20
C SER A 66 -16.47 9.01 -5.47
N LEU A 67 -15.81 8.65 -4.36
CA LEU A 67 -16.14 7.48 -3.54
C LEU A 67 -16.25 7.88 -2.07
N ASN A 68 -16.87 7.00 -1.28
CA ASN A 68 -16.78 7.10 0.17
C ASN A 68 -15.30 7.01 0.60
N PRO A 69 -14.83 7.89 1.49
CA PRO A 69 -13.45 7.87 1.97
C PRO A 69 -13.06 6.53 2.60
N SER A 70 -11.76 6.21 2.60
CA SER A 70 -11.24 5.07 3.37
C SER A 70 -11.32 5.34 4.88
N LEU A 71 -10.98 4.33 5.69
CA LEU A 71 -11.02 4.41 7.16
C LEU A 71 -10.39 5.71 7.66
N PHE A 72 -9.11 5.96 7.34
CA PHE A 72 -8.34 7.09 7.86
C PHE A 72 -8.48 8.40 7.08
N ASP A 73 -9.29 8.43 6.02
CA ASP A 73 -9.59 9.67 5.29
C ASP A 73 -10.79 10.43 5.88
N THR A 74 -11.75 9.70 6.46
CA THR A 74 -13.04 10.23 6.90
C THR A 74 -12.91 11.41 7.87
N ALA A 75 -12.03 11.32 8.87
CA ALA A 75 -11.86 12.37 9.88
C ALA A 75 -10.97 13.54 9.45
N LYS A 76 -10.20 13.39 8.36
CA LYS A 76 -9.16 14.35 7.95
C LYS A 76 -9.56 15.22 6.76
N ASN A 77 -10.77 15.03 6.22
CA ASN A 77 -11.21 15.70 4.99
C ASN A 77 -10.23 15.48 3.83
N THR A 78 -9.75 14.24 3.72
CA THR A 78 -8.89 13.76 2.63
C THR A 78 -9.70 12.87 1.71
N ILE A 79 -9.23 12.70 0.48
CA ILE A 79 -9.96 12.03 -0.61
C ILE A 79 -9.15 10.87 -1.16
N PRO A 80 -9.82 9.83 -1.70
CA PRO A 80 -9.15 8.75 -2.41
C PRO A 80 -8.40 9.24 -3.65
N LEU A 81 -7.33 8.52 -4.00
CA LEU A 81 -6.51 8.76 -5.18
C LEU A 81 -6.34 7.44 -5.94
N GLU A 82 -6.68 7.42 -7.21
CA GLU A 82 -6.49 6.25 -8.07
C GLU A 82 -5.20 6.37 -8.86
N VAL A 83 -4.40 5.31 -8.86
CA VAL A 83 -3.21 5.16 -9.72
C VAL A 83 -3.56 4.25 -10.88
N THR A 84 -3.40 4.74 -12.12
CA THR A 84 -3.73 3.98 -13.33
C THR A 84 -2.49 3.64 -14.16
N ILE A 85 -2.54 2.50 -14.85
CA ILE A 85 -1.56 2.09 -15.83
C ILE A 85 -2.22 1.84 -17.19
N SER A 86 -1.44 2.12 -18.24
CA SER A 86 -1.81 1.91 -19.64
C SER A 86 -0.63 1.29 -20.40
N ASP A 87 -0.77 1.06 -21.69
CA ASP A 87 0.34 0.65 -22.57
C ASP A 87 1.55 1.60 -22.48
N ALA A 88 1.32 2.87 -22.17
CA ALA A 88 2.37 3.89 -22.06
C ALA A 88 3.13 3.84 -20.72
N SER A 89 2.70 3.04 -19.74
CA SER A 89 3.29 2.96 -18.39
C SER A 89 4.61 2.18 -18.35
N ILE A 90 5.52 2.47 -19.27
CA ILE A 90 6.86 1.85 -19.37
C ILE A 90 7.88 2.78 -18.72
N PHE A 91 8.32 2.42 -17.53
CA PHE A 91 9.34 3.19 -16.81
C PHE A 91 10.71 3.03 -17.46
N ALA A 92 11.48 4.12 -17.48
CA ALA A 92 12.89 4.07 -17.79
C ALA A 92 13.68 4.97 -16.86
N SER A 93 14.53 4.37 -16.04
CA SER A 93 15.41 5.08 -15.13
C SER A 93 16.57 5.77 -15.88
N SER A 94 16.88 5.31 -17.10
CA SER A 94 17.85 5.94 -17.99
C SER A 94 17.55 5.59 -19.45
N PRO A 95 18.16 6.29 -20.43
CA PRO A 95 18.02 5.96 -21.84
C PRO A 95 18.41 4.52 -22.21
N THR A 96 19.22 3.85 -21.38
CA THR A 96 19.68 2.47 -21.60
C THR A 96 19.06 1.47 -20.63
N ASN A 97 18.20 1.92 -19.71
CA ASN A 97 17.49 1.08 -18.77
C ASN A 97 15.98 1.36 -18.90
N VAL A 98 15.35 0.65 -19.84
CA VAL A 98 13.93 0.76 -20.18
C VAL A 98 13.24 -0.55 -19.79
N GLN A 99 12.27 -0.48 -18.87
CA GLN A 99 11.61 -1.66 -18.30
C GLN A 99 10.41 -2.08 -19.15
N THR A 100 10.65 -2.55 -20.38
CA THR A 100 9.59 -2.91 -21.34
C THR A 100 8.72 -4.10 -20.90
N GLY A 101 9.23 -4.96 -20.02
CA GLY A 101 8.51 -6.08 -19.44
C GLY A 101 7.46 -5.65 -18.42
N PHE A 102 7.61 -4.49 -17.78
CA PHE A 102 6.66 -3.99 -16.79
C PHE A 102 5.66 -2.99 -17.35
N ARG A 103 4.54 -2.86 -16.67
CA ARG A 103 3.70 -1.66 -16.69
C ARG A 103 3.61 -1.13 -15.27
N ARG A 104 4.13 0.08 -15.04
CA ARG A 104 4.21 0.61 -13.69
C ARG A 104 3.91 2.11 -13.56
N ALA A 105 3.25 2.43 -12.46
CA ALA A 105 3.06 3.77 -11.92
C ALA A 105 2.97 3.64 -10.40
N GLU A 106 3.88 4.25 -9.66
CA GLU A 106 3.95 4.14 -8.20
C GLU A 106 4.27 5.49 -7.54
N LEU A 107 3.44 5.85 -6.58
CA LEU A 107 3.60 7.04 -5.74
C LEU A 107 4.69 6.78 -4.69
N LEU A 108 5.61 7.72 -4.57
CA LEU A 108 6.66 7.76 -3.56
C LEU A 108 6.40 8.97 -2.66
N PRO A 109 6.18 8.84 -1.34
CA PRO A 109 6.02 10.00 -0.46
C PRO A 109 7.20 10.96 -0.62
N ALA A 110 6.95 12.25 -0.83
CA ALA A 110 8.00 13.22 -1.20
C ALA A 110 9.08 13.38 -0.10
N SER A 111 8.72 13.13 1.16
CA SER A 111 9.65 13.15 2.29
C SER A 111 10.45 11.86 2.48
N ASN A 112 10.09 10.77 1.78
CA ASN A 112 10.77 9.50 1.88
C ASN A 112 11.93 9.40 0.86
N THR A 113 13.14 9.64 1.35
CA THR A 113 14.35 9.79 0.54
C THR A 113 15.17 8.50 0.46
N GLY A 114 14.69 7.38 1.00
CA GLY A 114 15.43 6.11 1.05
C GLY A 114 16.40 5.99 2.24
N THR A 115 16.71 7.12 2.89
CA THR A 115 17.67 7.24 4.00
C THR A 115 17.15 8.14 5.12
N ASP A 116 15.89 8.57 5.00
CA ASP A 116 15.22 9.33 6.04
C ASP A 116 14.75 8.41 7.19
N PRO A 117 14.26 8.96 8.31
CA PRO A 117 13.86 8.15 9.46
C PRO A 117 12.64 7.23 9.27
N SER A 118 12.00 7.18 8.09
CA SER A 118 10.85 6.30 7.81
C SER A 118 11.18 4.81 7.83
N THR A 119 12.46 4.42 7.79
CA THR A 119 12.88 3.02 7.95
C THR A 119 13.75 2.80 9.18
N ALA A 120 13.44 3.49 10.28
CA ALA A 120 14.19 3.42 11.53
C ALA A 120 13.28 3.10 12.72
N VAL A 121 13.83 2.42 13.74
CA VAL A 121 13.13 2.09 14.98
C VAL A 121 11.85 1.27 14.70
N VAL A 122 10.68 1.71 15.15
CA VAL A 122 9.40 1.03 14.92
C VAL A 122 8.47 2.01 14.24
N LYS A 123 7.95 1.63 13.09
CA LYS A 123 6.98 2.43 12.32
C LYS A 123 5.71 1.63 12.09
N THR A 124 4.59 2.33 11.94
CA THR A 124 3.35 1.72 11.47
C THR A 124 2.93 2.38 10.18
N LEU A 125 3.00 1.63 9.09
CA LEU A 125 2.55 2.05 7.78
C LEU A 125 1.05 1.81 7.65
N HIS A 126 0.29 2.87 7.41
CA HIS A 126 -1.14 2.81 7.16
C HIS A 126 -1.43 3.07 5.70
N PHE A 127 -2.31 2.27 5.12
CA PHE A 127 -2.86 2.49 3.79
C PHE A 127 -4.16 1.71 3.64
N SER A 128 -4.99 2.16 2.71
CA SER A 128 -6.19 1.44 2.28
C SER A 128 -6.19 1.31 0.77
N LEU A 129 -6.68 0.19 0.26
CA LEU A 129 -6.85 -0.02 -1.18
C LEU A 129 -8.23 -0.58 -1.51
N ARG A 130 -8.70 -0.24 -2.71
CA ARG A 130 -9.96 -0.68 -3.30
C ARG A 130 -9.74 -0.91 -4.80
N LYS A 131 -10.45 -1.89 -5.35
CA LYS A 131 -10.50 -2.09 -6.81
C LYS A 131 -11.22 -0.93 -7.50
N ASP A 132 -10.89 -0.71 -8.77
CA ASP A 132 -11.75 0.02 -9.69
C ASP A 132 -12.38 -0.93 -10.70
N ASP A 133 -13.71 -1.09 -10.64
CA ASP A 133 -14.46 -1.92 -11.59
C ASP A 133 -14.48 -1.33 -13.01
N CYS A 134 -14.19 -0.03 -13.16
CA CYS A 134 -14.02 0.61 -14.47
C CYS A 134 -12.63 0.36 -15.07
N ARG A 135 -11.66 -0.10 -14.27
CA ARG A 135 -10.27 -0.37 -14.67
C ARG A 135 -9.75 -1.65 -14.01
N PRO A 136 -10.41 -2.79 -14.24
CA PRO A 136 -10.09 -4.03 -13.55
C PRO A 136 -8.68 -4.51 -13.86
N LEU A 137 -8.02 -5.12 -12.88
CA LEU A 137 -6.75 -5.80 -13.09
C LEU A 137 -6.93 -7.10 -13.87
N ASN A 138 -5.90 -7.52 -14.61
CA ASN A 138 -5.83 -8.83 -15.26
C ASN A 138 -5.04 -9.82 -14.39
N TYR A 139 -5.75 -10.61 -13.57
CA TYR A 139 -5.16 -11.53 -12.61
C TYR A 139 -4.35 -12.69 -13.19
N SER A 140 -4.22 -12.83 -14.53
CA SER A 140 -3.18 -13.70 -15.10
C SER A 140 -1.76 -13.18 -14.88
N HIS A 141 -1.61 -11.90 -14.52
CA HIS A 141 -0.34 -11.25 -14.18
C HIS A 141 -0.16 -11.14 -12.67
N GLU A 142 1.09 -11.10 -12.20
CA GLU A 142 1.41 -10.66 -10.83
C GLU A 142 1.41 -9.13 -10.76
N TYR A 143 0.80 -8.59 -9.71
CA TYR A 143 0.84 -7.17 -9.38
C TYR A 143 1.53 -6.97 -8.03
N GLN A 144 2.37 -5.94 -7.92
CA GLN A 144 2.87 -5.42 -6.67
C GLN A 144 2.24 -4.04 -6.42
N LEU A 145 1.57 -3.89 -5.27
CA LEU A 145 0.69 -2.75 -5.01
C LEU A 145 1.25 -1.80 -3.96
N VAL A 146 1.80 -2.36 -2.87
CA VAL A 146 2.45 -1.61 -1.80
C VAL A 146 3.71 -2.36 -1.39
N PHE A 147 4.87 -1.73 -1.46
CA PHE A 147 6.13 -2.38 -1.09
C PHE A 147 7.16 -1.37 -0.60
N LEU A 148 8.16 -1.88 0.11
CA LEU A 148 9.32 -1.12 0.58
C LEU A 148 10.56 -1.62 -0.14
N GLU A 149 11.03 -0.87 -1.15
CA GLU A 149 12.22 -1.16 -1.94
C GLU A 149 13.48 -0.73 -1.17
N THR A 150 14.49 -1.60 -1.10
CA THR A 150 15.74 -1.28 -0.40
C THR A 150 16.43 -0.07 -1.02
N ASN A 151 17.20 0.69 -0.22
CA ASN A 151 17.87 1.90 -0.71
C ASN A 151 18.91 1.65 -1.83
N ASP A 152 19.34 0.40 -2.02
CA ASP A 152 20.19 -0.02 -3.13
C ASP A 152 19.41 -0.54 -4.36
N PHE A 153 18.08 -0.50 -4.31
CA PHE A 153 17.15 -0.90 -5.37
C PHE A 153 17.26 -2.39 -5.78
N SER A 154 17.69 -3.25 -4.84
CA SER A 154 17.95 -4.66 -5.13
C SER A 154 16.80 -5.61 -4.80
N THR A 155 15.94 -5.26 -3.82
CA THR A 155 14.85 -6.11 -3.36
C THR A 155 13.77 -5.31 -2.62
N ASN A 156 12.66 -5.96 -2.28
CA ASN A 156 11.64 -5.41 -1.39
C ASN A 156 11.63 -6.12 -0.02
N GLN A 157 11.57 -5.33 1.05
CA GLN A 157 11.55 -5.80 2.44
C GLN A 157 10.16 -6.35 2.87
N PHE A 158 9.12 -5.91 2.17
CA PHE A 158 7.82 -6.56 2.10
C PHE A 158 7.15 -6.17 0.78
N ALA A 159 6.13 -6.92 0.35
CA ALA A 159 5.30 -6.52 -0.78
C ALA A 159 3.87 -7.05 -0.64
N LEU A 160 2.89 -6.16 -0.72
CA LEU A 160 1.49 -6.50 -0.95
C LEU A 160 1.27 -6.76 -2.44
N LYS A 161 0.76 -7.95 -2.75
CA LYS A 161 0.59 -8.43 -4.11
C LYS A 161 -0.81 -8.97 -4.37
N THR A 162 -1.14 -9.11 -5.64
CA THR A 162 -2.33 -9.82 -6.13
C THR A 162 -2.06 -10.42 -7.52
N GLY A 163 -2.97 -11.25 -8.02
CA GLY A 163 -2.84 -11.94 -9.31
C GLY A 163 -2.01 -13.23 -9.24
N ALA A 164 -1.46 -13.65 -10.38
CA ALA A 164 -0.65 -14.86 -10.52
C ALA A 164 0.77 -14.69 -9.95
N ILE A 165 0.89 -14.62 -8.63
CA ILE A 165 2.15 -14.36 -7.92
C ILE A 165 3.17 -15.49 -8.16
N ASN A 166 4.37 -15.13 -8.60
CA ASN A 166 5.45 -16.09 -8.82
C ASN A 166 5.85 -16.81 -7.52
N GLY A 167 6.03 -18.12 -7.60
CA GLY A 167 6.38 -18.98 -6.46
C GLY A 167 5.17 -19.50 -5.66
N GLN A 168 3.95 -19.04 -5.96
CA GLN A 168 2.75 -19.55 -5.33
C GLN A 168 2.25 -20.85 -5.99
N PRO A 169 1.49 -21.70 -5.26
CA PRO A 169 0.84 -22.87 -5.84
C PRO A 169 -0.07 -22.48 -7.00
N ALA A 170 -0.06 -23.25 -8.10
CA ALA A 170 -0.92 -22.99 -9.26
C ALA A 170 -2.43 -23.03 -8.95
N SER A 171 -2.82 -23.65 -7.83
CA SER A 171 -4.21 -23.71 -7.35
C SER A 171 -4.62 -22.51 -6.50
N GLN A 172 -3.70 -21.60 -6.18
CA GLN A 172 -4.01 -20.40 -5.42
C GLN A 172 -4.95 -19.51 -6.24
N ASP A 173 -6.00 -19.00 -5.60
CA ASP A 173 -6.88 -18.02 -6.22
C ASP A 173 -6.06 -16.74 -6.52
N PRO A 174 -5.95 -16.30 -7.78
CA PRO A 174 -5.20 -15.10 -8.10
C PRO A 174 -5.93 -13.82 -7.66
N ASN A 175 -7.19 -13.89 -7.23
CA ASN A 175 -7.96 -12.79 -6.68
C ASN A 175 -7.73 -12.57 -5.16
N LEU A 176 -6.56 -12.94 -4.64
CA LEU A 176 -6.16 -12.70 -3.26
C LEU A 176 -5.28 -11.45 -3.15
N LEU A 177 -5.43 -10.72 -2.04
CA LEU A 177 -4.39 -9.85 -1.51
C LEU A 177 -3.43 -10.71 -0.68
N VAL A 178 -2.14 -10.66 -1.00
CA VAL A 178 -1.09 -11.41 -0.31
C VAL A 178 0.01 -10.46 0.12
N LEU A 179 0.15 -10.23 1.43
CA LEU A 179 1.28 -9.47 1.97
C LEU A 179 2.44 -10.43 2.21
N GLN A 180 3.51 -10.30 1.43
CA GLN A 180 4.70 -11.11 1.56
C GLN A 180 5.76 -10.41 2.41
N SER A 181 6.51 -11.19 3.17
CA SER A 181 7.75 -10.77 3.84
C SER A 181 8.82 -10.37 2.80
N ASN A 182 10.05 -10.13 3.24
CA ASN A 182 11.18 -9.84 2.37
C ASN A 182 11.25 -10.83 1.18
N VAL A 183 11.32 -10.27 -0.03
CA VAL A 183 11.20 -11.01 -1.30
C VAL A 183 12.53 -11.27 -2.00
N ALA A 184 13.66 -11.01 -1.32
CA ALA A 184 14.99 -11.18 -1.90
C ALA A 184 15.26 -12.62 -2.38
N GLN A 185 14.65 -13.60 -1.70
CA GLN A 185 14.80 -15.02 -1.96
C GLN A 185 13.44 -15.70 -1.82
N ILE A 186 12.87 -16.16 -2.94
CA ILE A 186 11.56 -16.83 -2.97
C ILE A 186 11.50 -18.01 -1.99
N SER A 187 12.60 -18.73 -1.80
CA SER A 187 12.69 -19.89 -0.89
C SER A 187 12.52 -19.55 0.60
N THR A 188 12.71 -18.29 0.97
CA THR A 188 12.56 -17.81 2.36
C THR A 188 11.42 -16.80 2.54
N THR A 189 10.83 -16.32 1.44
CA THR A 189 9.65 -15.46 1.47
C THR A 189 8.47 -16.19 2.10
N LYS A 190 7.76 -15.50 2.99
CA LYS A 190 6.56 -15.98 3.66
C LYS A 190 5.38 -15.08 3.33
N ASP A 191 4.21 -15.66 3.21
CA ASP A 191 2.97 -14.90 3.21
C ASP A 191 2.65 -14.52 4.66
N LEU A 192 2.75 -13.23 4.97
CA LEU A 192 2.44 -12.67 6.29
C LEU A 192 0.93 -12.57 6.49
N PHE A 193 0.20 -12.26 5.44
CA PHE A 193 -1.26 -12.13 5.46
C PHE A 193 -1.85 -12.45 4.10
N THR A 194 -3.04 -13.05 4.07
CA THR A 194 -3.79 -13.34 2.85
C THR A 194 -5.28 -13.11 3.08
N HIS A 195 -5.94 -12.46 2.12
CA HIS A 195 -7.38 -12.24 2.16
C HIS A 195 -7.94 -12.12 0.74
N ASP A 196 -9.20 -12.47 0.54
CA ASP A 196 -9.90 -12.20 -0.72
C ASP A 196 -9.86 -10.71 -1.04
N PHE A 197 -9.43 -10.35 -2.27
CA PHE A 197 -9.55 -8.99 -2.75
C PHE A 197 -10.99 -8.77 -3.21
N THR A 198 -11.86 -8.39 -2.29
CA THR A 198 -13.29 -8.23 -2.56
C THR A 198 -13.56 -6.94 -3.33
N ALA A 199 -14.43 -7.01 -4.34
CA ALA A 199 -14.89 -5.82 -5.06
C ALA A 199 -15.66 -4.90 -4.11
N ASP A 200 -15.75 -3.62 -4.50
CA ASP A 200 -16.51 -2.61 -3.79
C ASP A 200 -16.19 -2.39 -2.30
N THR A 201 -15.02 -2.83 -1.85
CA THR A 201 -14.65 -2.84 -0.44
C THR A 201 -13.30 -2.18 -0.23
N TRP A 202 -13.21 -1.28 0.75
CA TRP A 202 -11.92 -0.79 1.24
C TRP A 202 -11.25 -1.90 2.05
N HIS A 203 -10.01 -2.21 1.72
CA HIS A 203 -9.13 -3.09 2.49
C HIS A 203 -8.12 -2.21 3.22
N ASN A 204 -8.25 -2.10 4.53
CA ASN A 204 -7.44 -1.21 5.36
C ASN A 204 -6.31 -2.01 6.00
N PHE A 205 -5.10 -1.47 5.97
CA PHE A 205 -3.90 -2.08 6.54
C PHE A 205 -3.23 -1.12 7.52
N GLY A 206 -2.76 -1.69 8.63
CA GLY A 206 -1.71 -1.10 9.47
C GLY A 206 -0.58 -2.12 9.58
N VAL A 207 0.58 -1.83 9.00
CA VAL A 207 1.73 -2.74 9.00
C VAL A 207 2.78 -2.19 9.95
N VAL A 208 2.94 -2.83 11.10
CA VAL A 208 4.00 -2.49 12.06
C VAL A 208 5.30 -3.10 11.55
N LEU A 209 6.30 -2.24 11.36
CA LEU A 209 7.62 -2.54 10.86
C LEU A 209 8.61 -2.22 11.97
N ASP A 210 9.15 -3.26 12.61
CA ASP A 210 10.20 -3.11 13.62
C ASP A 210 11.56 -3.31 12.97
N PHE A 211 12.22 -2.20 12.64
CA PHE A 211 13.53 -2.17 12.01
C PHE A 211 14.67 -2.48 13.00
N ASN A 212 14.42 -2.41 14.31
CA ASN A 212 15.41 -2.83 15.31
C ASN A 212 15.45 -4.35 15.44
N ASP A 213 14.28 -4.97 15.57
CA ASP A 213 14.15 -6.40 15.86
C ASP A 213 13.90 -7.24 14.60
N ASN A 214 13.78 -6.61 13.42
CA ASN A 214 13.46 -7.25 12.15
C ASN A 214 12.20 -8.11 12.26
N THR A 215 11.09 -7.45 12.62
CA THR A 215 9.78 -8.09 12.69
C THR A 215 8.71 -7.27 11.96
N THR A 216 7.67 -7.97 11.53
CA THR A 216 6.47 -7.36 10.95
C THR A 216 5.24 -7.90 11.64
N GLN A 217 4.30 -7.00 11.98
CA GLN A 217 2.96 -7.36 12.47
C GLN A 217 1.91 -6.72 11.57
N VAL A 218 0.87 -7.47 11.23
CA VAL A 218 -0.20 -7.00 10.35
C VAL A 218 -1.47 -6.73 11.14
N TYR A 219 -2.00 -5.54 10.94
CA TYR A 219 -3.35 -5.15 11.31
C TYR A 219 -4.17 -4.97 10.05
N TYR A 220 -5.43 -5.40 10.09
CA TYR A 220 -6.30 -5.38 8.93
C TYR A 220 -7.76 -5.17 9.32
N SER A 221 -8.52 -4.52 8.44
CA SER A 221 -9.98 -4.47 8.48
C SER A 221 -10.57 -4.21 7.09
N GLN A 222 -11.89 -4.28 6.98
CA GLN A 222 -12.61 -3.92 5.76
C GLN A 222 -13.57 -2.75 6.00
N GLY A 223 -13.84 -1.97 4.96
CA GLY A 223 -14.78 -0.87 5.00
C GLY A 223 -14.38 0.19 6.02
N SER A 224 -15.26 0.47 6.98
CA SER A 224 -15.06 1.45 8.05
C SER A 224 -14.73 0.82 9.41
N ASP A 225 -14.53 -0.50 9.47
CA ASP A 225 -14.27 -1.17 10.74
C ASP A 225 -12.86 -0.79 11.26
N PRO A 226 -12.68 -0.65 12.59
CA PRO A 226 -11.36 -0.44 13.16
C PRO A 226 -10.39 -1.57 12.80
N LEU A 227 -9.11 -1.22 12.62
CA LEU A 227 -8.05 -2.18 12.43
C LEU A 227 -7.95 -3.13 13.63
N MET A 228 -7.74 -4.41 13.35
CA MET A 228 -7.44 -5.44 14.35
C MET A 228 -6.15 -6.15 13.99
N ALA A 229 -5.37 -6.54 15.00
CA ALA A 229 -4.21 -7.41 14.77
C ALA A 229 -4.69 -8.74 14.20
N VAL A 230 -4.17 -9.10 13.01
CA VAL A 230 -4.46 -10.37 12.33
C VAL A 230 -3.27 -11.32 12.36
N THR A 231 -2.11 -10.84 12.81
CA THR A 231 -0.93 -11.64 13.10
C THR A 231 -0.30 -11.23 14.43
N ASP A 232 0.51 -12.11 15.01
CA ASP A 232 1.56 -11.71 15.93
C ASP A 232 2.69 -11.00 15.15
N ALA A 233 3.62 -10.37 15.87
CA ALA A 233 4.88 -9.92 15.26
C ALA A 233 5.71 -11.16 14.85
N VAL A 234 6.06 -11.24 13.58
CA VAL A 234 6.84 -12.35 13.01
C VAL A 234 8.13 -11.86 12.40
N SER A 235 9.18 -12.70 12.44
CA SER A 235 10.48 -12.36 11.87
C SER A 235 10.38 -12.05 10.37
N ASN A 236 10.89 -10.88 9.99
CA ASN A 236 10.99 -10.37 8.63
C ASN A 236 12.22 -9.48 8.54
N ASP A 237 13.15 -9.78 7.63
CA ASP A 237 14.34 -8.94 7.44
C ASP A 237 13.95 -7.60 6.80
N LEU A 238 14.07 -6.52 7.58
CA LEU A 238 13.77 -5.14 7.18
C LEU A 238 15.06 -4.31 7.01
N SER A 239 16.21 -4.96 6.86
CA SER A 239 17.50 -4.27 6.68
C SER A 239 17.64 -3.67 5.28
N GLY A 240 18.37 -2.55 5.18
CA GLY A 240 18.69 -1.91 3.90
C GLY A 240 18.17 -0.48 3.73
N GLN A 241 17.35 0.02 4.68
CA GLN A 241 16.55 1.25 4.50
C GLN A 241 15.74 1.19 3.20
N GLY A 242 15.04 2.25 2.81
CA GLY A 242 14.30 2.16 1.57
C GLY A 242 13.22 3.19 1.32
N GLN A 243 12.57 2.99 0.18
CA GLN A 243 11.45 3.80 -0.27
C GLN A 243 10.16 3.01 -0.28
N PHE A 244 9.07 3.64 0.17
CA PHE A 244 7.73 3.10 0.10
C PHE A 244 7.08 3.44 -1.24
N HIS A 245 6.60 2.42 -1.93
CA HIS A 245 5.92 2.52 -3.21
C HIS A 245 4.45 2.18 -3.04
N PHE A 246 3.57 3.05 -3.52
CA PHE A 246 2.12 2.84 -3.54
C PHE A 246 1.60 3.00 -4.96
N GLY A 247 1.16 1.92 -5.60
CA GLY A 247 0.66 2.02 -6.97
C GLY A 247 0.42 0.68 -7.61
N VAL A 248 0.75 0.58 -8.89
CA VAL A 248 0.55 -0.64 -9.67
C VAL A 248 1.84 -0.95 -10.41
N LEU A 249 2.51 -2.04 -10.05
CA LEU A 249 3.56 -2.68 -10.84
C LEU A 249 3.02 -4.00 -11.38
N LYS A 250 2.70 -4.04 -12.67
CA LYS A 250 2.27 -5.25 -13.37
C LYS A 250 3.47 -5.96 -13.99
N LYS A 251 3.70 -7.21 -13.58
CA LYS A 251 4.74 -8.07 -14.14
C LYS A 251 4.29 -8.74 -15.43
N PRO A 252 5.22 -9.07 -16.35
CA PRO A 252 4.88 -9.80 -17.56
C PRO A 252 4.61 -11.28 -17.26
N THR A 253 3.93 -11.94 -18.19
CA THR A 253 3.72 -13.40 -18.16
C THR A 253 4.51 -14.09 -19.26
N GLY A 254 4.75 -15.40 -19.16
CA GLY A 254 5.39 -16.19 -20.21
C GLY A 254 6.35 -17.22 -19.65
N GLU A 255 6.80 -18.12 -20.51
CA GLU A 255 7.75 -19.17 -20.14
C GLU A 255 9.20 -18.70 -20.31
N GLY A 256 10.11 -19.20 -19.46
CA GLY A 256 11.54 -18.98 -19.60
C GLY A 256 12.02 -17.54 -19.36
N ILE A 257 11.23 -16.71 -18.66
CA ILE A 257 11.61 -15.34 -18.30
C ILE A 257 12.78 -15.38 -17.31
N THR A 258 13.92 -14.84 -17.71
CA THR A 258 15.10 -14.67 -16.84
C THR A 258 15.24 -13.24 -16.34
N ASP A 259 14.74 -12.27 -17.09
CA ASP A 259 14.69 -10.86 -16.71
C ASP A 259 13.26 -10.31 -16.95
N PRO A 260 12.42 -10.29 -15.90
CA PRO A 260 11.04 -9.81 -16.04
C PRO A 260 10.98 -8.29 -16.28
N THR A 261 12.07 -7.55 -16.12
CA THR A 261 12.07 -6.10 -16.36
C THR A 261 12.01 -5.77 -17.85
N THR A 262 12.54 -6.65 -18.72
CA THR A 262 12.62 -6.42 -20.17
C THR A 262 11.91 -7.50 -21.01
N GLN A 263 11.69 -8.69 -20.46
CA GLN A 263 11.16 -9.85 -21.20
C GLN A 263 9.70 -10.16 -20.84
N GLY A 264 9.08 -11.02 -21.65
CA GLY A 264 7.75 -11.57 -21.40
C GLY A 264 6.62 -10.83 -22.12
N TYR A 265 5.41 -11.30 -21.90
CA TYR A 265 4.19 -10.84 -22.54
C TYR A 265 3.46 -9.80 -21.69
N GLN A 266 2.96 -8.77 -22.37
CA GLN A 266 1.98 -7.81 -21.90
C GLN A 266 0.92 -7.70 -22.99
N GLU A 267 -0.34 -7.75 -22.61
CA GLU A 267 -1.43 -7.43 -23.51
C GLU A 267 -1.43 -5.94 -23.88
N SER A 268 -2.09 -5.63 -24.99
CA SER A 268 -2.21 -4.26 -25.52
C SER A 268 -3.58 -3.68 -25.22
N GLY A 269 -3.66 -2.36 -25.14
CA GLY A 269 -4.90 -1.62 -24.88
C GLY A 269 -5.33 -1.69 -23.42
N ILE A 270 -4.38 -1.86 -22.49
CA ILE A 270 -4.72 -1.96 -21.07
C ILE A 270 -5.15 -0.60 -20.52
N ASN A 271 -6.08 -0.67 -19.56
CA ASN A 271 -6.52 0.45 -18.75
C ASN A 271 -6.90 -0.12 -17.38
N GLU A 272 -5.92 -0.14 -16.48
CA GLU A 272 -6.02 -0.81 -15.19
C GLU A 272 -5.70 0.18 -14.07
N GLY A 273 -6.30 -0.01 -12.89
CA GLY A 273 -6.12 0.94 -11.79
C GLY A 273 -6.38 0.34 -10.42
N ILE A 274 -5.77 0.95 -9.41
CA ILE A 274 -6.06 0.70 -8.00
C ILE A 274 -6.28 2.03 -7.30
N ILE A 275 -7.31 2.05 -6.45
CA ILE A 275 -7.70 3.21 -5.67
C ILE A 275 -7.06 3.08 -4.29
N PHE A 276 -6.33 4.11 -3.89
CA PHE A 276 -5.70 4.22 -2.59
C PHE A 276 -6.38 5.27 -1.72
N GLY A 277 -6.31 5.07 -0.42
CA GLY A 277 -6.76 6.03 0.60
C GLY A 277 -5.95 5.86 1.88
N GLY A 278 -6.00 6.84 2.79
CA GLY A 278 -5.44 6.69 4.12
C GLY A 278 -3.94 6.38 4.15
N ILE A 279 -3.14 6.83 3.18
CA ILE A 279 -1.69 6.59 3.14
C ILE A 279 -0.98 7.52 4.13
N PHE A 280 -0.40 6.97 5.18
CA PHE A 280 0.48 7.69 6.10
C PHE A 280 1.34 6.72 6.90
N GLU A 281 2.38 7.22 7.54
CA GLU A 281 3.20 6.43 8.45
C GLU A 281 3.28 7.12 9.81
N GLU A 282 3.19 6.30 10.85
CA GLU A 282 3.32 6.70 12.23
C GLU A 282 4.68 6.31 12.78
N ASP A 283 5.24 7.17 13.64
CA ASP A 283 6.29 6.80 14.56
C ASP A 283 5.67 6.06 15.76
N SER A 284 5.69 4.73 15.68
CA SER A 284 5.17 3.83 16.70
C SER A 284 6.24 3.33 17.68
N SER A 285 7.39 4.02 17.79
CA SER A 285 8.49 3.67 18.70
C SER A 285 8.09 3.66 20.18
N SER A 286 7.00 4.33 20.55
CA SER A 286 6.43 4.31 21.90
C SER A 286 5.44 3.17 22.15
N GLY A 287 5.19 2.31 21.15
CA GLY A 287 4.19 1.25 21.20
C GLY A 287 2.76 1.72 20.95
N CYS A 288 2.56 2.97 20.52
CA CYS A 288 1.25 3.45 20.07
C CYS A 288 0.90 2.89 18.68
N ILE A 289 -0.39 2.78 18.39
CA ILE A 289 -0.91 2.48 17.05
C ILE A 289 -2.31 3.08 16.89
N SER A 290 -2.56 3.73 15.77
CA SER A 290 -3.92 4.17 15.42
C SER A 290 -4.72 3.02 14.82
N LEU A 291 -5.78 2.58 15.51
CA LEU A 291 -6.67 1.52 15.00
C LEU A 291 -7.90 2.08 14.26
N SER A 292 -8.18 3.37 14.45
CA SER A 292 -9.28 4.11 13.84
C SER A 292 -8.93 5.61 13.81
N PRO A 293 -9.64 6.43 13.03
CA PRO A 293 -9.33 7.86 12.84
C PRO A 293 -9.32 8.69 14.11
#